data_AF-A0A871R635-F1
#
_entry.id   AF-A0A871R635-F1
#
_cell.length_a   1.000
_cell.length_b   1.000
_cell.length_c   1.000
_cell.angle_alpha   90.00
_cell.angle_beta   90.00
_cell.angle_gamma   90.00
#
_symmetry.space_group_name_H-M   'P 1'
#
loop_
_entity.id
_entity.type
_entity.pdbx_description
1 polymer ?
#
loop_
_entity_poly.entity_id
_entity_poly.type
_entity_poly.pdbx_seq_one_letter_code
_entity_poly.pdbx_strand_id
1 'polypeptide(L)'
;MSSTLPSVSVETAVTIPIATITSVYASASSYYYSSLLPVMKTETNLDANVSYSNIGDELQATMSYYSLLEVQATATDPQVIVSVAAEAATASEVMNEIYKSNTMYEGNRPSLGGNLALAIVFGFMLVLQAVFGIMTKQWWFFVTYMCGIFLEVLGYSSRVWSHYNLNNFDAYVMQFVCITLAPCFLMAGIYFILAQLTVVMGQAFSILRPMQYSLIFIICDLISIVLQAAGGAMAAIELSDHKSTRVGSNVMVIGLAYQVFTMALFLILWFIFCYRCYISKKRYGSRIFSKEFEHVRQRKMFVPLFYSVTVSVILIFIRSIYRLIEMVEGFSSDMANNETMFMFFEALMVSLATLLMTIFHPGFSYGRKAYIPVEMNIRKSLTLKSEHFRNVARDKKLEVDCETFNDDSSE
;
A
#
# COMPACT_ATOMS: atom_id res chain seq x y z
N MET A 1 -56.45 5.23 -25.57
CA MET A 1 -55.02 5.04 -25.23
C MET A 1 -54.71 5.96 -24.06
N SER A 2 -54.85 5.43 -22.85
CA SER A 2 -54.63 6.13 -21.59
C SER A 2 -53.25 5.71 -21.08
N SER A 3 -52.21 6.49 -21.40
CA SER A 3 -50.87 6.28 -20.84
C SER A 3 -50.78 7.04 -19.52
N THR A 4 -51.01 6.29 -18.44
CA THR A 4 -50.73 6.67 -17.06
C THR A 4 -49.26 7.06 -16.91
N LEU A 5 -49.02 8.31 -16.53
CA LEU A 5 -47.71 8.80 -16.08
C LEU A 5 -47.18 7.91 -14.94
N PRO A 6 -45.88 7.57 -14.91
CA PRO A 6 -45.31 6.87 -13.77
C PRO A 6 -45.36 7.81 -12.57
N SER A 7 -46.11 7.40 -11.55
CA SER A 7 -46.15 8.04 -10.25
C SER A 7 -44.77 7.96 -9.61
N VAL A 8 -44.04 9.07 -9.62
CA VAL A 8 -42.89 9.27 -8.75
C VAL A 8 -43.45 9.28 -7.33
N SER A 9 -43.28 8.17 -6.62
CA SER A 9 -43.55 8.10 -5.19
C SER A 9 -42.62 9.09 -4.50
N VAL A 10 -43.19 10.23 -4.08
CA VAL A 10 -42.52 11.21 -3.22
C VAL A 10 -42.12 10.47 -1.95
N GLU A 11 -40.86 10.05 -1.88
CA GLU A 11 -40.21 9.62 -0.65
C GLU A 11 -40.37 10.78 0.35
N THR A 12 -41.12 10.49 1.42
CA THR A 12 -41.29 11.27 2.66
C THR A 12 -40.60 12.64 2.65
N ALA A 13 -41.37 13.70 2.40
CA ALA A 13 -40.92 15.06 2.60
C ALA A 13 -40.48 15.23 4.07
N VAL A 14 -39.16 15.20 4.29
CA VAL A 14 -38.57 15.62 5.56
C VAL A 14 -38.98 17.07 5.75
N THR A 15 -39.90 17.33 6.67
CA THR A 15 -40.35 18.69 6.95
C THR A 15 -39.27 19.37 7.79
N ILE A 16 -38.32 20.01 7.11
CA ILE A 16 -37.24 20.74 7.78
C ILE A 16 -37.86 22.00 8.42
N PRO A 17 -37.65 22.25 9.73
CA PRO A 17 -38.16 23.46 10.37
C PRO A 17 -37.60 24.72 9.71
N ILE A 18 -38.44 25.75 9.52
CA ILE A 18 -38.02 27.02 8.92
C ILE A 18 -36.86 27.67 9.69
N ALA A 19 -36.83 27.53 11.01
CA ALA A 19 -35.73 27.99 11.85
C ALA A 19 -34.39 27.32 11.52
N THR A 20 -34.41 26.03 11.17
CA THR A 20 -33.22 25.30 10.73
C THR A 20 -32.75 25.80 9.37
N ILE A 21 -33.69 26.00 8.43
CA ILE A 21 -33.40 26.53 7.08
C ILE A 21 -32.70 27.89 7.17
N THR A 22 -33.28 28.83 7.91
CA THR A 22 -32.74 30.18 8.08
C THR A 22 -31.41 30.19 8.82
N SER A 23 -31.22 29.30 9.80
CA SER A 23 -29.94 29.19 10.52
C SER A 23 -28.78 28.73 9.63
N VAL A 24 -29.04 27.77 8.73
CA VAL A 24 -28.03 27.24 7.80
C VAL A 24 -27.70 28.28 6.74
N TYR A 25 -28.71 28.95 6.17
CA TYR A 25 -28.52 30.05 5.23
C TYR A 25 -27.69 31.19 5.84
N ALA A 26 -28.06 31.65 7.04
CA ALA A 26 -27.35 32.72 7.72
C ALA A 26 -25.89 32.35 8.05
N SER A 27 -25.66 31.12 8.49
CA SER A 27 -24.30 30.63 8.78
C SER A 27 -23.44 30.59 7.51
N ALA A 28 -23.96 30.00 6.42
CA ALA A 28 -23.26 29.94 5.14
C ALA A 28 -22.97 31.34 4.55
N SER A 29 -23.96 32.22 4.56
CA SER A 29 -23.83 33.61 4.09
C SER A 29 -22.81 34.41 4.90
N SER A 30 -22.88 34.31 6.24
CA SER A 30 -21.93 35.00 7.11
C SER A 30 -20.49 34.59 6.81
N TYR A 31 -20.21 33.28 6.74
CA TYR A 31 -18.86 32.78 6.48
C TYR A 31 -18.34 33.13 5.08
N TYR A 32 -19.21 33.05 4.06
CA TYR A 32 -18.85 33.41 2.69
C TYR A 32 -18.41 34.87 2.57
N TYR A 33 -19.20 35.81 3.11
CA TYR A 33 -18.91 37.23 2.98
C TYR A 33 -17.87 37.75 3.99
N SER A 34 -17.86 37.24 5.22
CA SER A 34 -16.96 37.75 6.28
C SER A 34 -15.57 37.14 6.22
N SER A 35 -15.46 35.88 5.81
CA SER A 35 -14.23 35.10 5.99
C SER A 35 -13.63 34.69 4.65
N LEU A 36 -14.43 34.15 3.71
CA LEU A 36 -13.90 33.57 2.47
C LEU A 36 -13.61 34.63 1.40
N LEU A 37 -14.56 35.52 1.10
CA LEU A 37 -14.44 36.51 0.03
C LEU A 37 -13.25 37.48 0.21
N PRO A 38 -12.91 37.95 1.42
CA PRO A 38 -11.71 38.76 1.63
C PRO A 38 -10.42 37.99 1.33
N VAL A 39 -10.34 36.72 1.75
CA VAL A 39 -9.16 35.87 1.55
C VAL A 39 -8.94 35.57 0.07
N MET A 40 -10.00 35.21 -0.67
CA MET A 40 -9.91 34.96 -2.12
C MET A 40 -9.40 36.17 -2.93
N LYS A 41 -9.71 37.39 -2.48
CA LYS A 41 -9.26 38.63 -3.15
C LYS A 41 -7.80 38.95 -2.90
N THR A 42 -7.25 38.51 -1.77
CA THR A 42 -5.87 38.80 -1.36
C THR A 42 -4.89 37.68 -1.70
N GLU A 43 -5.38 36.46 -1.93
CA GLU A 43 -4.55 35.29 -2.15
C GLU A 43 -3.94 35.30 -3.56
N THR A 44 -2.61 35.41 -3.62
CA THR A 44 -1.85 35.41 -4.89
C THR A 44 -1.39 34.00 -5.28
N ASN A 45 -1.48 33.05 -4.36
CA ASN A 45 -1.14 31.66 -4.58
C ASN A 45 -2.26 30.97 -5.38
N LEU A 46 -2.00 30.62 -6.64
CA LEU A 46 -2.97 30.00 -7.56
C LEU A 46 -3.63 28.75 -6.96
N ASP A 47 -2.85 28.02 -6.18
CA ASP A 47 -3.17 26.72 -5.62
C ASP A 47 -4.09 26.81 -4.40
N ALA A 48 -3.82 27.76 -3.50
CA ALA A 48 -4.72 28.07 -2.39
C ALA A 48 -6.03 28.69 -2.90
N ASN A 49 -5.96 29.51 -3.96
CA ASN A 49 -7.13 30.14 -4.57
C ASN A 49 -8.14 29.11 -5.13
N VAL A 50 -7.66 28.02 -5.74
CA VAL A 50 -8.52 26.91 -6.18
C VAL A 50 -9.22 26.25 -4.98
N SER A 51 -8.52 26.00 -3.87
CA SER A 51 -9.13 25.41 -2.67
C SER A 51 -10.21 26.31 -2.07
N TYR A 52 -9.96 27.63 -1.99
CA TYR A 52 -10.96 28.59 -1.53
C TYR A 52 -12.14 28.72 -2.48
N SER A 53 -11.91 28.62 -3.80
CA SER A 53 -12.98 28.61 -4.80
C SER A 53 -13.94 27.43 -4.59
N ASN A 54 -13.43 26.22 -4.35
CA ASN A 54 -14.26 25.03 -4.11
C ASN A 54 -15.16 25.19 -2.87
N ILE A 55 -14.63 25.75 -1.78
CA ILE A 55 -15.41 26.09 -0.58
C ILE A 55 -16.46 27.17 -0.92
N GLY A 56 -16.10 28.13 -1.77
CA GLY A 56 -17.01 29.16 -2.27
C GLY A 56 -18.19 28.58 -3.03
N ASP A 57 -17.93 27.63 -3.93
CA ASP A 57 -18.94 26.95 -4.73
C ASP A 57 -19.92 26.14 -3.85
N GLU A 58 -19.42 25.45 -2.80
CA GLU A 58 -20.26 24.76 -1.82
C GLU A 58 -21.19 25.71 -1.05
N LEU A 59 -20.64 26.82 -0.56
CA LEU A 59 -21.40 27.81 0.19
C LEU A 59 -22.44 28.48 -0.70
N GLN A 60 -22.09 28.76 -1.96
CA GLN A 60 -23.01 29.35 -2.92
C GLN A 60 -24.13 28.39 -3.31
N ALA A 61 -23.83 27.10 -3.52
CA ALA A 61 -24.85 26.07 -3.75
C ALA A 61 -25.77 25.89 -2.54
N THR A 62 -25.21 25.88 -1.33
CA THR A 62 -25.96 25.83 -0.06
C THR A 62 -26.88 27.04 0.07
N MET A 63 -26.36 28.26 -0.11
CA MET A 63 -27.18 29.48 -0.06
C MET A 63 -28.31 29.46 -1.10
N SER A 64 -28.03 29.01 -2.32
CA SER A 64 -29.02 28.93 -3.40
C SER A 64 -30.16 27.97 -3.03
N TYR A 65 -29.83 26.76 -2.59
CA TYR A 65 -30.83 25.75 -2.19
C TYR A 65 -31.67 26.20 -0.98
N TYR A 66 -31.02 26.68 0.08
CA TYR A 66 -31.73 27.09 1.29
C TYR A 66 -32.58 28.36 1.07
N SER A 67 -32.18 29.27 0.19
CA SER A 67 -33.01 30.44 -0.14
C SER A 67 -34.31 30.05 -0.85
N LEU A 68 -34.28 29.04 -1.71
CA LEU A 68 -35.48 28.49 -2.36
C LEU A 68 -36.41 27.81 -1.34
N LEU A 69 -35.85 27.10 -0.35
CA LEU A 69 -36.64 26.50 0.72
C LEU A 69 -37.33 27.55 1.61
N GLU A 70 -36.70 28.69 1.87
CA GLU A 70 -37.35 29.82 2.58
C GLU A 70 -38.53 30.39 1.80
N VAL A 71 -38.38 30.57 0.49
CA VAL A 71 -39.45 31.02 -0.41
C VAL A 71 -40.58 29.98 -0.45
N GLN A 72 -40.25 28.70 -0.56
CA GLN A 72 -41.24 27.62 -0.55
C GLN A 72 -42.03 27.57 0.77
N ALA A 73 -41.37 27.80 1.90
CA ALA A 73 -42.00 27.78 3.21
C ALA A 73 -42.90 28.99 3.50
N THR A 74 -42.71 30.10 2.78
CA THR A 74 -43.47 31.35 2.96
C THR A 74 -44.50 31.61 1.86
N ALA A 75 -44.44 30.89 0.73
CA ALA A 75 -45.36 31.06 -0.38
C ALA A 75 -46.77 30.52 -0.05
N THR A 76 -47.79 31.34 -0.35
CA THR A 76 -49.21 30.95 -0.26
C THR A 76 -49.83 30.60 -1.62
N ASP A 77 -49.18 30.96 -2.73
CA ASP A 77 -49.66 30.68 -4.09
C ASP A 77 -49.28 29.24 -4.52
N PRO A 78 -50.25 28.37 -4.84
CA PRO A 78 -50.00 27.00 -5.29
C PRO A 78 -49.08 26.89 -6.52
N GLN A 79 -49.12 27.85 -7.45
CA GLN A 79 -48.25 27.81 -8.63
C GLN A 79 -46.79 28.11 -8.29
N VAL A 80 -46.56 29.06 -7.37
CA VAL A 80 -45.22 29.44 -6.89
C VAL A 80 -44.59 28.31 -6.08
N ILE A 81 -45.38 27.62 -5.25
CA ILE A 81 -44.91 26.47 -4.47
C ILE A 81 -44.38 25.37 -5.40
N VAL A 82 -45.10 25.08 -6.50
CA VAL A 82 -44.70 24.03 -7.45
C VAL A 82 -43.47 24.44 -8.26
N SER A 83 -43.37 25.70 -8.70
CA SER A 83 -42.20 26.17 -9.47
C SER A 83 -40.93 26.21 -8.61
N VAL A 84 -41.02 26.71 -7.38
CA VAL A 84 -39.88 26.79 -6.45
C VAL A 84 -39.47 25.40 -5.98
N ALA A 85 -40.41 24.47 -5.81
CA ALA A 85 -40.08 23.08 -5.49
C ALA A 85 -39.28 22.39 -6.62
N ALA A 86 -39.61 22.68 -7.89
CA ALA A 86 -38.85 22.16 -9.03
C ALA A 86 -37.44 22.75 -9.09
N GLU A 87 -37.29 24.06 -8.84
CA GLU A 87 -36.00 24.74 -8.78
C GLU A 87 -35.15 24.32 -7.57
N ALA A 88 -35.78 24.05 -6.42
CA ALA A 88 -35.12 23.51 -5.25
C ALA A 88 -34.62 22.07 -5.49
N ALA A 89 -35.37 21.27 -6.27
CA ALA A 89 -34.92 19.92 -6.64
C ALA A 89 -33.67 19.96 -7.53
N THR A 90 -33.63 20.85 -8.53
CA THR A 90 -32.43 21.02 -9.37
C THR A 90 -31.26 21.62 -8.58
N ALA A 91 -31.50 22.60 -7.71
CA ALA A 91 -30.47 23.14 -6.82
C ALA A 91 -29.93 22.09 -5.83
N SER A 92 -30.78 21.18 -5.35
CA SER A 92 -30.36 20.06 -4.52
C SER A 92 -29.48 19.07 -5.28
N GLU A 93 -29.74 18.85 -6.56
CA GLU A 93 -28.92 17.98 -7.41
C GLU A 93 -27.55 18.61 -7.65
N VAL A 94 -27.50 19.90 -8.02
CA VAL A 94 -26.24 20.66 -8.18
C VAL A 94 -25.44 20.70 -6.88
N MET A 95 -26.10 20.96 -5.74
CA MET A 95 -25.45 20.94 -4.43
C MET A 95 -24.90 19.55 -4.10
N ASN A 96 -25.61 18.47 -4.45
CA ASN A 96 -25.13 17.10 -4.26
C ASN A 96 -23.96 16.77 -5.18
N GLU A 97 -23.93 17.26 -6.42
CA GLU A 97 -22.80 17.10 -7.34
C GLU A 97 -21.55 17.82 -6.84
N ILE A 98 -21.68 19.08 -6.41
CA ILE A 98 -20.57 19.86 -5.83
C ILE A 98 -20.07 19.22 -4.53
N TYR A 99 -20.99 18.79 -3.66
CA TYR A 99 -20.63 18.10 -2.44
C TYR A 99 -19.88 16.79 -2.74
N LYS A 100 -20.35 16.00 -3.71
CA LYS A 100 -19.67 14.76 -4.13
C LYS A 100 -18.28 15.07 -4.65
N SER A 101 -18.11 16.05 -5.55
CA SER A 101 -16.80 16.41 -6.12
C SER A 101 -15.78 16.85 -5.08
N ASN A 102 -16.24 17.40 -3.96
CA ASN A 102 -15.36 17.90 -2.89
C ASN A 102 -15.14 16.91 -1.74
N THR A 103 -15.88 15.79 -1.68
CA THR A 103 -15.59 14.74 -0.70
C THR A 103 -14.29 13.98 -1.03
N MET A 104 -13.60 13.47 -0.01
CA MET A 104 -12.30 12.77 -0.14
C MET A 104 -12.34 11.48 -0.98
N TYR A 105 -13.53 11.00 -1.32
CA TYR A 105 -13.75 9.82 -2.17
C TYR A 105 -14.62 10.15 -3.40
N GLU A 106 -14.77 11.44 -3.73
CA GLU A 106 -15.59 11.93 -4.87
C GLU A 106 -17.02 11.36 -4.93
N GLY A 107 -17.64 11.15 -3.76
CA GLY A 107 -18.99 10.58 -3.64
C GLY A 107 -19.05 9.05 -3.65
N ASN A 108 -17.94 8.34 -3.87
CA ASN A 108 -17.86 6.89 -3.78
C ASN A 108 -17.71 6.43 -2.33
N ARG A 109 -18.64 5.61 -1.85
CA ARG A 109 -18.56 5.02 -0.50
C ARG A 109 -17.68 3.77 -0.54
N PRO A 110 -16.63 3.67 0.30
CA PRO A 110 -15.87 2.43 0.45
C PRO A 110 -16.81 1.26 0.73
N SER A 111 -16.63 0.09 0.12
CA SER A 111 -17.60 -0.99 0.32
C SER A 111 -17.47 -1.57 1.72
N LEU A 112 -18.55 -1.54 2.51
CA LEU A 112 -18.52 -2.00 3.90
C LEU A 112 -18.15 -3.50 3.97
N GLY A 113 -18.80 -4.31 3.13
CA GLY A 113 -18.63 -5.75 3.12
C GLY A 113 -17.22 -6.18 2.72
N GLY A 114 -16.65 -5.59 1.65
CA GLY A 114 -15.33 -5.96 1.17
C GLY A 114 -14.22 -5.54 2.13
N ASN A 115 -14.26 -4.30 2.63
CA ASN A 115 -13.25 -3.80 3.58
C ASN A 115 -13.32 -4.53 4.93
N LEU A 116 -14.52 -4.87 5.42
CA LEU A 116 -14.68 -5.66 6.64
C LEU A 116 -14.17 -7.10 6.45
N ALA A 117 -14.48 -7.74 5.33
CA ALA A 117 -13.99 -9.08 5.03
C ALA A 117 -12.46 -9.12 5.01
N LEU A 118 -11.82 -8.12 4.40
CA LEU A 118 -10.35 -8.00 4.37
C LEU A 118 -9.77 -7.77 5.76
N ALA A 119 -10.36 -6.90 6.58
CA ALA A 119 -9.93 -6.70 7.96
C ALA A 119 -9.97 -8.02 8.77
N ILE A 120 -11.03 -8.83 8.59
CA ILE A 120 -11.16 -10.15 9.22
C ILE A 120 -10.08 -11.12 8.69
N VAL A 121 -9.85 -11.16 7.37
CA VAL A 121 -8.83 -12.03 6.76
C VAL A 121 -7.43 -11.69 7.27
N PHE A 122 -7.04 -10.40 7.26
CA PHE A 122 -5.75 -9.98 7.78
C PHE A 122 -5.65 -10.19 9.30
N GLY A 123 -6.73 -9.97 10.06
CA GLY A 123 -6.77 -10.28 11.49
C GLY A 123 -6.56 -11.76 11.78
N PHE A 124 -7.17 -12.65 11.00
CA PHE A 124 -6.95 -14.09 11.10
C PHE A 124 -5.51 -14.48 10.72
N MET A 125 -4.97 -13.89 9.64
CA MET A 125 -3.57 -14.10 9.25
C MET A 125 -2.58 -13.60 10.31
N LEU A 126 -2.89 -12.50 10.99
CA LEU A 126 -2.08 -11.97 12.10
C LEU A 126 -1.99 -12.99 13.23
N VAL A 127 -3.11 -13.60 13.63
CA VAL A 127 -3.12 -14.62 14.68
C VAL A 127 -2.36 -15.88 14.25
N LEU A 128 -2.58 -16.37 13.03
CA LEU A 128 -1.85 -17.54 12.51
C LEU A 128 -0.34 -17.30 12.47
N GLN A 129 0.06 -16.16 11.94
CA GLN A 129 1.47 -15.78 11.86
C GLN A 129 2.06 -15.58 13.26
N ALA A 130 1.25 -15.19 14.25
CA ALA A 130 1.69 -15.05 15.63
C ALA A 130 2.07 -16.40 16.22
N VAL A 131 1.18 -17.39 16.05
CA VAL A 131 1.39 -18.77 16.47
C VAL A 131 2.61 -19.37 15.75
N PHE A 132 2.71 -19.23 14.43
CA PHE A 132 3.80 -19.80 13.64
C PHE A 132 5.16 -19.14 13.94
N GLY A 133 5.19 -17.82 14.13
CA GLY A 133 6.40 -17.09 14.48
C GLY A 133 6.98 -17.54 15.82
N ILE A 134 6.14 -17.67 16.85
CA ILE A 134 6.54 -18.15 18.19
C ILE A 134 7.01 -19.61 18.11
N MET A 135 6.31 -20.48 17.37
CA MET A 135 6.66 -21.90 17.25
C MET A 135 7.97 -22.16 16.49
N THR A 136 8.33 -21.27 15.57
CA THR A 136 9.48 -21.47 14.66
C THR A 136 10.72 -20.65 15.04
N LYS A 137 10.60 -19.71 15.98
CA LYS A 137 11.69 -18.88 16.53
C LYS A 137 12.45 -18.05 15.49
N GLN A 138 11.84 -17.76 14.34
CA GLN A 138 12.39 -16.90 13.30
C GLN A 138 12.05 -15.42 13.61
N TRP A 139 12.67 -14.86 14.64
CA TRP A 139 12.30 -13.56 15.23
C TRP A 139 12.31 -12.38 14.25
N TRP A 140 13.29 -12.30 13.34
CA TRP A 140 13.37 -11.20 12.36
C TRP A 140 12.21 -11.20 11.37
N PHE A 141 11.94 -12.37 10.77
CA PHE A 141 10.80 -12.55 9.90
C PHE A 141 9.49 -12.32 10.67
N PHE A 142 9.37 -12.85 11.88
CA PHE A 142 8.20 -12.70 12.73
C PHE A 142 7.86 -11.23 13.00
N VAL A 143 8.81 -10.42 13.49
CA VAL A 143 8.55 -9.01 13.84
C VAL A 143 8.14 -8.20 12.61
N THR A 144 8.86 -8.34 11.50
CA THR A 144 8.57 -7.61 10.26
C THR A 144 7.21 -7.98 9.68
N TYR A 145 6.88 -9.27 9.61
CA TYR A 145 5.57 -9.71 9.13
C TYR A 145 4.42 -9.33 10.07
N MET A 146 4.61 -9.41 11.38
CA MET A 146 3.62 -8.94 12.37
C MET A 146 3.28 -7.47 12.14
N CYS A 147 4.30 -6.61 12.03
CA CYS A 147 4.09 -5.18 11.79
C CYS A 147 3.36 -4.94 10.46
N GLY A 148 3.76 -5.63 9.38
CA GLY A 148 3.11 -5.48 8.08
C GLY A 148 1.64 -5.86 8.09
N ILE A 149 1.29 -7.03 8.64
CA ILE A 149 -0.10 -7.49 8.72
C ILE A 149 -0.92 -6.62 9.67
N PHE A 150 -0.34 -6.18 10.79
CA PHE A 150 -1.02 -5.28 11.73
C PHE A 150 -1.39 -3.95 11.08
N LEU A 151 -0.49 -3.38 10.27
CA LEU A 151 -0.77 -2.17 9.50
C LEU A 151 -1.89 -2.40 8.47
N GLU A 152 -1.95 -3.54 7.79
CA GLU A 152 -3.09 -3.86 6.90
C GLU A 152 -4.41 -3.91 7.69
N VAL A 153 -4.44 -4.56 8.86
CA VAL A 153 -5.65 -4.61 9.72
C VAL A 153 -6.09 -3.20 10.12
N LEU A 154 -5.17 -2.35 10.57
CA LEU A 154 -5.48 -0.95 10.90
C LEU A 154 -5.98 -0.19 9.66
N GLY A 155 -5.36 -0.41 8.51
CA GLY A 155 -5.73 0.20 7.24
C GLY A 155 -7.17 -0.09 6.83
N TYR A 156 -7.56 -1.36 6.79
CA TYR A 156 -8.93 -1.74 6.44
C TYR A 156 -9.94 -1.40 7.53
N SER A 157 -9.55 -1.44 8.82
CA SER A 157 -10.41 -0.96 9.91
C SER A 157 -10.71 0.54 9.77
N SER A 158 -9.72 1.33 9.34
CA SER A 158 -9.88 2.75 9.03
C SER A 158 -10.82 2.96 7.85
N ARG A 159 -10.73 2.14 6.79
CA ARG A 159 -11.69 2.17 5.65
C ARG A 159 -13.13 1.90 6.10
N VAL A 160 -13.33 0.96 7.01
CA VAL A 160 -14.65 0.69 7.61
C VAL A 160 -15.13 1.91 8.41
N TRP A 161 -14.25 2.61 9.12
CA TRP A 161 -14.60 3.85 9.81
C TRP A 161 -14.98 4.98 8.83
N SER A 162 -14.22 5.15 7.75
CA SER A 162 -14.54 6.12 6.68
C SER A 162 -15.86 5.84 5.97
N HIS A 163 -16.36 4.59 5.97
CA HIS A 163 -17.67 4.26 5.41
C HIS A 163 -18.81 4.97 6.15
N TYR A 164 -18.70 5.11 7.48
CA TYR A 164 -19.73 5.76 8.30
C TYR A 164 -19.63 7.28 8.22
N ASN A 165 -18.42 7.83 8.09
CA ASN A 165 -18.16 9.26 7.99
C ASN A 165 -17.15 9.54 6.87
N LEU A 166 -17.63 9.85 5.66
CA LEU A 166 -16.76 10.07 4.49
C LEU A 166 -15.86 11.30 4.62
N ASN A 167 -16.27 12.30 5.41
CA ASN A 167 -15.50 13.53 5.61
C ASN A 167 -14.53 13.43 6.81
N ASN A 168 -14.34 12.24 7.38
CA ASN A 168 -13.40 12.05 8.47
C ASN A 168 -11.96 11.99 7.95
N PHE A 169 -11.27 13.12 8.05
CA PHE A 169 -9.87 13.26 7.62
C PHE A 169 -8.94 12.26 8.32
N ASP A 170 -9.08 12.07 9.62
CA ASP A 170 -8.20 11.19 10.40
C ASP A 170 -8.31 9.74 9.94
N ALA A 171 -9.53 9.28 9.65
CA ALA A 171 -9.77 7.94 9.13
C ALA A 171 -9.17 7.77 7.72
N TYR A 172 -9.27 8.80 6.87
CA TYR A 172 -8.69 8.83 5.53
C TYR A 172 -7.15 8.83 5.53
N VAL A 173 -6.52 9.59 6.43
CA VAL A 173 -5.06 9.58 6.57
C VAL A 173 -4.59 8.26 7.17
N MET A 174 -5.28 7.75 8.19
CA MET A 174 -4.91 6.49 8.84
C MET A 174 -4.96 5.31 7.87
N GLN A 175 -6.03 5.15 7.07
CA GLN A 175 -6.09 4.09 6.05
C GLN A 175 -4.90 4.18 5.09
N PHE A 176 -4.55 5.39 4.68
CA PHE A 176 -3.64 5.62 3.58
C PHE A 176 -2.20 5.39 4.02
N VAL A 177 -1.83 5.93 5.18
CA VAL A 177 -0.53 5.69 5.80
C VAL A 177 -0.38 4.20 6.14
N CYS A 178 -1.35 3.58 6.80
CA CYS A 178 -1.25 2.19 7.22
C CYS A 178 -1.11 1.24 6.03
N ILE A 179 -1.99 1.36 5.02
CA ILE A 179 -1.93 0.50 3.84
C ILE A 179 -0.63 0.74 3.08
N THR A 180 -0.17 1.99 2.93
CA THR A 180 1.07 2.32 2.19
C THR A 180 2.33 1.77 2.88
N LEU A 181 2.39 1.79 4.21
CA LEU A 181 3.57 1.32 4.96
C LEU A 181 3.66 -0.19 5.11
N ALA A 182 2.52 -0.88 5.19
CA ALA A 182 2.44 -2.32 5.37
C ALA A 182 3.34 -3.18 4.42
N PRO A 183 3.34 -2.98 3.09
CA PRO A 183 4.10 -3.82 2.16
C PRO A 183 5.61 -3.67 2.32
N CYS A 184 6.11 -2.51 2.79
CA CYS A 184 7.53 -2.31 3.09
C CYS A 184 7.98 -3.26 4.21
N PHE A 185 7.16 -3.40 5.26
CA PHE A 185 7.43 -4.33 6.35
C PHE A 185 7.32 -5.79 5.90
N LEU A 186 6.33 -6.14 5.06
CA LEU A 186 6.23 -7.48 4.48
C LEU A 186 7.45 -7.81 3.61
N MET A 187 7.94 -6.85 2.83
CA MET A 187 9.14 -6.99 2.01
C MET A 187 10.41 -7.12 2.82
N ALA A 188 10.57 -6.37 3.91
CA ALA A 188 11.69 -6.54 4.83
C ALA A 188 11.81 -7.99 5.34
N GLY A 189 10.68 -8.64 5.63
CA GLY A 189 10.64 -10.07 5.98
C GLY A 189 11.06 -10.98 4.82
N ILE A 190 10.59 -10.69 3.60
CA ILE A 190 10.95 -11.45 2.39
C ILE A 190 12.45 -11.31 2.07
N TYR A 191 13.03 -10.12 2.25
CA TYR A 191 14.46 -9.87 2.07
C TYR A 191 15.32 -10.69 3.03
N PHE A 192 14.85 -10.86 4.27
CA PHE A 192 15.50 -11.73 5.24
C PHE A 192 15.44 -13.20 4.83
N ILE A 193 14.29 -13.68 4.33
CA ILE A 193 14.16 -15.05 3.79
C ILE A 193 15.07 -15.24 2.58
N LEU A 194 15.19 -14.24 1.70
CA LEU A 194 16.12 -14.30 0.58
C LEU A 194 17.56 -14.50 1.07
N ALA A 195 17.98 -13.75 2.08
CA ALA A 195 19.30 -13.93 2.68
C ALA A 195 19.48 -15.38 3.16
N GLN A 196 18.48 -15.97 3.81
CA GLN A 196 18.52 -17.38 4.22
C GLN A 196 18.60 -18.35 3.03
N LEU A 197 17.82 -18.12 1.96
CA LEU A 197 17.84 -18.95 0.76
C LEU A 197 19.19 -18.90 0.02
N THR A 198 19.82 -17.73 -0.04
CA THR A 198 21.16 -17.58 -0.64
C THR A 198 22.25 -18.28 0.18
N VAL A 199 22.11 -18.38 1.51
CA VAL A 199 22.98 -19.21 2.36
C VAL A 199 22.76 -20.70 2.08
N VAL A 200 21.49 -21.14 2.02
CA VAL A 200 21.13 -22.57 1.83
C VAL A 200 21.50 -23.10 0.44
N MET A 201 21.31 -22.29 -0.61
CA MET A 201 21.71 -22.65 -1.97
C MET A 201 23.21 -22.41 -2.23
N GLY A 202 23.91 -21.70 -1.35
CA GLY A 202 25.32 -21.40 -1.51
C GLY A 202 25.55 -20.03 -2.13
N GLN A 203 26.49 -19.30 -1.52
CA GLN A 203 26.79 -17.90 -1.84
C GLN A 203 27.37 -17.71 -3.25
N ALA A 204 27.94 -18.76 -3.86
CA ALA A 204 28.56 -18.71 -5.19
C ALA A 204 27.56 -18.39 -6.32
N PHE A 205 26.27 -18.66 -6.11
CA PHE A 205 25.22 -18.41 -7.10
C PHE A 205 24.64 -17.00 -7.03
N SER A 206 24.91 -16.26 -5.95
CA SER A 206 24.38 -14.92 -5.75
C SER A 206 25.44 -13.85 -6.08
N ILE A 207 25.02 -12.74 -6.67
CA ILE A 207 25.94 -11.65 -7.08
C ILE A 207 26.46 -10.90 -5.84
N LEU A 208 25.59 -10.65 -4.87
CA LEU A 208 25.90 -9.97 -3.60
C LEU A 208 25.91 -10.97 -2.44
N ARG A 209 26.41 -10.56 -1.27
CA ARG A 209 26.32 -11.41 -0.08
C ARG A 209 24.90 -11.45 0.48
N PRO A 210 24.49 -12.57 1.10
CA PRO A 210 23.17 -12.73 1.72
C PRO A 210 22.70 -11.53 2.55
N MET A 211 23.58 -11.01 3.43
CA MET A 211 23.26 -9.88 4.29
C MET A 211 23.32 -8.51 3.62
N GLN A 212 24.09 -8.38 2.54
CA GLN A 212 24.11 -7.13 1.78
C GLN A 212 22.82 -6.93 1.02
N TYR A 213 22.22 -8.01 0.47
CA TYR A 213 20.89 -7.95 -0.13
C TYR A 213 19.88 -7.38 0.86
N SER A 214 19.69 -8.04 2.00
CA SER A 214 18.65 -7.62 2.95
C SER A 214 18.89 -6.22 3.49
N LEU A 215 20.12 -5.87 3.85
CA LEU A 215 20.39 -4.58 4.51
C LEU A 215 20.29 -3.39 3.54
N ILE A 216 20.79 -3.52 2.31
CA ILE A 216 20.71 -2.43 1.33
C ILE A 216 19.25 -2.12 0.99
N PHE A 217 18.45 -3.14 0.70
CA PHE A 217 17.05 -2.94 0.30
C PHE A 217 16.17 -2.49 1.47
N ILE A 218 16.41 -2.97 2.70
CA ILE A 218 15.70 -2.45 3.89
C ILE A 218 16.01 -0.96 4.12
N ILE A 219 17.27 -0.53 3.92
CA ILE A 219 17.62 0.89 4.07
C ILE A 219 16.97 1.73 2.97
N CYS A 220 16.95 1.23 1.73
CA CYS A 220 16.23 1.88 0.64
C CYS A 220 14.74 2.05 0.96
N ASP A 221 14.08 1.00 1.44
CA ASP A 221 12.67 1.06 1.84
C ASP A 221 12.44 1.98 3.05
N LEU A 222 13.39 2.05 3.99
CA LEU A 222 13.29 2.98 5.11
C LEU A 222 13.36 4.44 4.63
N ILE A 223 14.23 4.73 3.65
CA ILE A 223 14.33 6.06 3.04
C ILE A 223 13.02 6.42 2.32
N SER A 224 12.42 5.50 1.56
CA SER A 224 11.13 5.76 0.91
C SER A 224 10.01 5.98 1.92
N ILE A 225 9.96 5.19 2.99
CA ILE A 225 8.99 5.36 4.09
C ILE A 225 9.12 6.75 4.71
N VAL A 226 10.34 7.23 4.98
CA VAL A 226 10.55 8.57 5.55
C VAL A 226 10.06 9.65 4.59
N LEU A 227 10.35 9.52 3.29
CA LEU A 227 9.85 10.47 2.28
C LEU A 227 8.31 10.46 2.20
N GLN A 228 7.68 9.29 2.22
CA GLN A 228 6.22 9.17 2.21
C GLN A 228 5.58 9.72 3.48
N ALA A 229 6.16 9.44 4.66
CA ALA A 229 5.66 9.97 5.93
C ALA A 229 5.81 11.49 6.00
N ALA A 230 6.95 12.04 5.52
CA ALA A 230 7.17 13.48 5.45
C ALA A 230 6.19 14.14 4.47
N GLY A 231 6.05 13.60 3.26
CA GLY A 231 5.11 14.11 2.26
C GLY A 231 3.65 14.02 2.72
N GLY A 232 3.27 12.93 3.38
CA GLY A 232 1.93 12.74 3.92
C GLY A 232 1.62 13.69 5.08
N ALA A 233 2.59 13.91 5.98
CA ALA A 233 2.46 14.90 7.05
C ALA A 233 2.35 16.32 6.49
N MET A 234 3.15 16.68 5.47
CA MET A 234 3.05 17.97 4.80
C MET A 234 1.68 18.15 4.13
N ALA A 235 1.20 17.15 3.38
CA ALA A 235 -0.12 17.19 2.75
C ALA A 235 -1.24 17.36 3.80
N ALA A 236 -1.12 16.74 4.97
CA ALA A 236 -2.11 16.85 6.03
C ALA A 236 -2.14 18.24 6.68
N ILE A 237 -0.98 18.85 6.90
CA ILE A 237 -0.87 20.22 7.42
C ILE A 237 -1.41 21.21 6.37
N GLU A 238 -1.03 21.04 5.11
CA GLU A 238 -1.50 21.87 3.99
C GLU A 238 -3.04 21.83 3.87
N LEU A 239 -3.65 20.64 3.99
CA LEU A 239 -5.10 20.50 3.96
C LEU A 239 -5.78 21.19 5.16
N SER A 240 -5.20 21.04 6.35
CA SER A 240 -5.74 21.69 7.57
C SER A 240 -5.71 23.21 7.46
N ASP A 241 -4.70 23.77 6.78
CA ASP A 241 -4.53 25.20 6.50
C ASP A 241 -5.29 25.69 5.26
N HIS A 242 -6.10 24.84 4.61
CA HIS A 242 -6.82 25.15 3.35
C HIS A 242 -5.89 25.56 2.20
N LYS A 243 -4.66 25.03 2.21
CA LYS A 243 -3.65 25.19 1.16
C LYS A 243 -3.67 23.98 0.24
N SER A 244 -3.09 24.13 -0.95
CA SER A 244 -2.94 22.98 -1.85
C SER A 244 -2.02 21.93 -1.25
N THR A 245 -2.40 20.67 -1.39
CA THR A 245 -1.64 19.50 -0.90
C THR A 245 -0.56 19.04 -1.90
N ARG A 246 -0.27 19.85 -2.93
CA ARG A 246 0.52 19.43 -4.09
C ARG A 246 1.99 19.21 -3.74
N VAL A 247 2.55 20.02 -2.84
CA VAL A 247 3.94 19.86 -2.41
C VAL A 247 4.08 18.58 -1.59
N GLY A 248 3.19 18.36 -0.60
CA GLY A 248 3.16 17.13 0.17
C GLY A 248 2.99 15.89 -0.71
N SER A 249 2.01 15.90 -1.62
CA SER A 249 1.77 14.80 -2.56
C SER A 249 2.98 14.49 -3.44
N ASN A 250 3.64 15.52 -4.00
CA ASN A 250 4.84 15.33 -4.81
C ASN A 250 5.98 14.66 -4.04
N VAL A 251 6.18 15.03 -2.77
CA VAL A 251 7.19 14.38 -1.91
C VAL A 251 6.83 12.91 -1.66
N MET A 252 5.54 12.58 -1.49
CA MET A 252 5.09 11.19 -1.40
C MET A 252 5.34 10.40 -2.68
N VAL A 253 5.04 10.98 -3.85
CA VAL A 253 5.30 10.39 -5.18
C VAL A 253 6.78 10.05 -5.33
N ILE A 254 7.69 10.95 -4.92
CA ILE A 254 9.14 10.70 -4.98
C ILE A 254 9.50 9.48 -4.12
N GLY A 255 8.94 9.37 -2.91
CA GLY A 255 9.15 8.22 -2.04
C GLY A 255 8.67 6.91 -2.67
N LEU A 256 7.45 6.90 -3.24
CA LEU A 256 6.90 5.74 -3.95
C LEU A 256 7.71 5.36 -5.19
N ALA A 257 8.14 6.34 -6.00
CA ALA A 257 8.95 6.10 -7.18
C ALA A 257 10.31 5.48 -6.83
N TYR A 258 10.94 5.99 -5.77
CA TYR A 258 12.19 5.43 -5.26
C TYR A 258 12.01 3.98 -4.76
N GLN A 259 10.91 3.70 -4.06
CA GLN A 259 10.57 2.36 -3.61
C GLN A 259 10.34 1.39 -4.79
N VAL A 260 9.58 1.80 -5.82
CA VAL A 260 9.34 0.98 -7.01
C VAL A 260 10.65 0.69 -7.74
N PHE A 261 11.51 1.70 -7.89
CA PHE A 261 12.82 1.54 -8.51
C PHE A 261 13.70 0.52 -7.77
N THR A 262 13.78 0.63 -6.44
CA THR A 262 14.59 -0.27 -5.61
C THR A 262 14.03 -1.70 -5.60
N MET A 263 12.70 -1.86 -5.57
CA MET A 263 12.02 -3.16 -5.74
C MET A 263 12.28 -3.79 -7.11
N ALA A 264 12.30 -3.00 -8.19
CA ALA A 264 12.60 -3.49 -9.53
C ALA A 264 14.04 -4.04 -9.61
N LEU A 265 15.02 -3.31 -9.04
CA LEU A 265 16.40 -3.78 -8.94
C LEU A 265 16.51 -5.08 -8.14
N PHE A 266 15.79 -5.17 -7.01
CA PHE A 266 15.72 -6.39 -6.23
C PHE A 266 15.18 -7.57 -7.04
N LEU A 267 14.10 -7.36 -7.77
CA LEU A 267 13.43 -8.38 -8.58
C LEU A 267 14.37 -8.90 -9.69
N ILE A 268 15.12 -8.01 -10.36
CA ILE A 268 16.17 -8.41 -11.32
C ILE A 268 17.21 -9.31 -10.65
N LEU A 269 17.73 -8.92 -9.48
CA LEU A 269 18.72 -9.71 -8.77
C LEU A 269 18.17 -11.06 -8.30
N TRP A 270 16.90 -11.11 -7.87
CA TRP A 270 16.21 -12.34 -7.50
C TRP A 270 16.08 -13.30 -8.68
N PHE A 271 15.67 -12.82 -9.86
CA PHE A 271 15.56 -13.64 -11.05
C PHE A 271 16.92 -14.16 -11.53
N ILE A 272 17.97 -13.34 -11.45
CA ILE A 272 19.34 -13.80 -11.75
C ILE A 272 19.76 -14.92 -10.79
N PHE A 273 19.48 -14.79 -9.50
CA PHE A 273 19.75 -15.82 -8.51
C PHE A 273 18.97 -17.11 -8.79
N CYS A 274 17.68 -17.02 -9.09
CA CYS A 274 16.84 -18.16 -9.45
C CYS A 274 17.35 -18.87 -10.71
N TYR A 275 17.69 -18.10 -11.74
CA TYR A 275 18.21 -18.60 -13.01
C TYR A 275 19.56 -19.33 -12.82
N ARG A 276 20.48 -18.75 -12.04
CA ARG A 276 21.75 -19.40 -11.71
C ARG A 276 21.54 -20.69 -10.93
N CYS A 277 20.66 -20.70 -9.93
CA CYS A 277 20.34 -21.91 -9.18
C CYS A 277 19.75 -23.01 -10.09
N TYR A 278 18.86 -22.64 -11.01
CA TYR A 278 18.24 -23.57 -11.95
C TYR A 278 19.25 -24.19 -12.93
N ILE A 279 20.10 -23.37 -13.55
CA ILE A 279 21.13 -23.85 -14.48
C ILE A 279 22.15 -24.73 -13.77
N SER A 280 22.62 -24.33 -12.60
CA SER A 280 23.62 -25.09 -11.87
C SER A 280 23.08 -26.45 -11.41
N LYS A 281 21.81 -26.51 -10.98
CA LYS A 281 21.13 -27.78 -10.71
C LYS A 281 21.02 -28.66 -11.95
N LYS A 282 20.71 -28.08 -13.13
CA LYS A 282 20.59 -28.82 -14.40
C LYS A 282 21.94 -29.33 -14.91
N ARG A 283 23.01 -28.53 -14.78
CA ARG A 283 24.33 -28.82 -15.35
C ARG A 283 25.19 -29.74 -14.48
N TYR A 284 25.07 -29.66 -13.15
CA TYR A 284 25.97 -30.36 -12.24
C TYR A 284 25.26 -31.18 -11.16
N GLY A 285 23.92 -31.25 -11.21
CA GLY A 285 23.10 -31.98 -10.26
C GLY A 285 23.16 -31.40 -8.85
N SER A 286 22.75 -32.20 -7.86
CA SER A 286 22.67 -31.78 -6.45
C SER A 286 24.04 -31.61 -5.76
N ARG A 287 25.14 -31.99 -6.42
CA ARG A 287 26.49 -32.10 -5.80
C ARG A 287 27.21 -30.77 -5.60
N ILE A 288 26.84 -29.70 -6.32
CA ILE A 288 27.50 -28.38 -6.17
C ILE A 288 26.99 -27.61 -4.96
N PHE A 289 25.79 -27.91 -4.50
CA PHE A 289 25.24 -27.21 -3.36
C PHE A 289 25.91 -27.69 -2.05
N SER A 290 26.09 -26.79 -1.07
CA SER A 290 26.77 -27.16 0.17
C SER A 290 26.09 -28.36 0.85
N LYS A 291 26.91 -29.35 1.22
CA LYS A 291 26.44 -30.56 1.93
C LYS A 291 25.83 -30.22 3.29
N GLU A 292 26.27 -29.11 3.89
CA GLU A 292 25.83 -28.64 5.22
C GLU A 292 24.31 -28.39 5.32
N PHE A 293 23.69 -27.88 4.24
CA PHE A 293 22.23 -27.61 4.21
C PHE A 293 21.43 -28.60 3.37
N GLU A 294 21.98 -29.77 3.05
CA GLU A 294 21.30 -30.78 2.25
C GLU A 294 19.99 -31.26 2.90
N HIS A 295 19.97 -31.36 4.24
CA HIS A 295 18.81 -31.73 5.04
C HIS A 295 17.63 -30.73 4.96
N VAL A 296 17.91 -29.47 4.60
CA VAL A 296 16.89 -28.44 4.37
C VAL A 296 16.36 -28.53 2.95
N ARG A 297 17.26 -28.67 1.96
CA ARG A 297 16.93 -28.70 0.53
C ARG A 297 16.14 -29.95 0.12
N GLN A 298 16.33 -31.07 0.81
CA GLN A 298 15.59 -32.31 0.55
C GLN A 298 14.16 -32.30 1.15
N ARG A 299 13.77 -31.29 1.93
CA ARG A 299 12.41 -31.19 2.47
C ARG A 299 11.40 -30.87 1.38
N LYS A 300 10.24 -31.53 1.42
CA LYS A 300 9.13 -31.34 0.47
C LYS A 300 8.63 -29.89 0.41
N MET A 301 8.77 -29.12 1.50
CA MET A 301 8.31 -27.73 1.60
C MET A 301 9.32 -26.69 1.08
N PHE A 302 10.56 -27.09 0.76
CA PHE A 302 11.60 -26.15 0.35
C PHE A 302 11.36 -25.58 -1.06
N VAL A 303 10.94 -26.42 -2.01
CA VAL A 303 10.62 -25.98 -3.38
C VAL A 303 9.38 -25.08 -3.41
N PRO A 304 8.26 -25.43 -2.74
CA PRO A 304 7.12 -24.52 -2.60
C PRO A 304 7.48 -23.16 -1.98
N LEU A 305 8.38 -23.10 -0.99
CA LEU A 305 8.85 -21.82 -0.42
C LEU A 305 9.49 -20.91 -1.49
N PHE A 306 10.31 -21.45 -2.40
CA PHE A 306 10.92 -20.68 -3.49
C PHE A 306 9.87 -20.06 -4.42
N TYR A 307 8.85 -20.83 -4.79
CA TYR A 307 7.74 -20.34 -5.61
C TYR A 307 6.92 -19.31 -4.84
N SER A 308 6.61 -19.57 -3.56
CA SER A 308 5.89 -18.66 -2.68
C SER A 308 6.56 -17.30 -2.58
N VAL A 309 7.87 -17.27 -2.34
CA VAL A 309 8.66 -16.03 -2.29
C VAL A 309 8.60 -15.30 -3.63
N THR A 310 8.79 -16.01 -4.75
CA THR A 310 8.76 -15.40 -6.09
C THR A 310 7.41 -14.75 -6.38
N VAL A 311 6.32 -15.47 -6.13
CA VAL A 311 4.96 -14.97 -6.38
C VAL A 311 4.65 -13.80 -5.45
N SER A 312 5.01 -13.89 -4.17
CA SER A 312 4.78 -12.81 -3.20
C SER A 312 5.51 -11.52 -3.58
N VAL A 313 6.75 -11.62 -4.06
CA VAL A 313 7.54 -10.47 -4.53
C VAL A 313 6.87 -9.81 -5.74
N ILE A 314 6.39 -10.60 -6.69
CA ILE A 314 5.70 -10.07 -7.89
C ILE A 314 4.39 -9.38 -7.51
N LEU A 315 3.59 -9.98 -6.63
CA LEU A 315 2.31 -9.41 -6.20
C LEU A 315 2.50 -8.04 -5.51
N ILE A 316 3.45 -7.95 -4.57
CA ILE A 316 3.74 -6.69 -3.88
C ILE A 316 4.36 -5.67 -4.85
N PHE A 317 5.15 -6.11 -5.84
CA PHE A 317 5.71 -5.20 -6.85
C PHE A 317 4.63 -4.57 -7.76
N ILE A 318 3.68 -5.38 -8.25
CA ILE A 318 2.52 -4.89 -9.02
C ILE A 318 1.76 -3.84 -8.21
N ARG A 319 1.52 -4.16 -6.93
CA ARG A 319 0.89 -3.26 -5.97
C ARG A 319 1.66 -1.94 -5.80
N SER A 320 2.99 -1.97 -5.68
CA SER A 320 3.80 -0.74 -5.58
C SER A 320 3.72 0.13 -6.85
N ILE A 321 3.61 -0.49 -8.04
CA ILE A 321 3.41 0.25 -9.29
C ILE A 321 2.03 0.92 -9.30
N TYR A 322 0.98 0.20 -8.90
CA TYR A 322 -0.37 0.76 -8.81
C TYR A 322 -0.40 1.99 -7.90
N ARG A 323 0.21 1.92 -6.69
CA ARG A 323 0.31 3.09 -5.79
C ARG A 323 1.05 4.27 -6.39
N LEU A 324 2.13 4.02 -7.13
CA LEU A 324 2.84 5.10 -7.78
C LEU A 324 1.95 5.79 -8.81
N ILE A 325 1.22 5.03 -9.63
CA ILE A 325 0.32 5.58 -10.66
C ILE A 325 -0.83 6.35 -10.00
N GLU A 326 -1.50 5.76 -9.01
CA GLU A 326 -2.59 6.39 -8.26
C GLU A 326 -2.16 7.75 -7.68
N MET A 327 -0.96 7.84 -7.11
CA MET A 327 -0.46 9.10 -6.53
C MET A 327 -0.05 10.13 -7.59
N VAL A 328 0.48 9.67 -8.73
CA VAL A 328 0.87 10.56 -9.85
C VAL A 328 -0.36 11.18 -10.50
N GLU A 329 -1.43 10.41 -10.66
CA GLU A 329 -2.71 10.91 -11.17
C GLU A 329 -3.45 11.79 -10.15
N GLY A 330 -3.17 11.60 -8.86
CA GLY A 330 -3.68 12.41 -7.77
C GLY A 330 -4.97 11.85 -7.15
N PHE A 331 -5.35 12.39 -6.00
CA PHE A 331 -6.48 11.92 -5.20
C PHE A 331 -7.86 12.07 -5.89
N SER A 332 -7.93 12.87 -6.95
CA SER A 332 -9.12 13.15 -7.74
C SER A 332 -9.20 12.37 -9.06
N SER A 333 -8.39 11.32 -9.22
CA SER A 333 -8.40 10.53 -10.46
C SER A 333 -9.44 9.41 -10.42
N ASP A 334 -9.98 9.08 -11.59
CA ASP A 334 -10.90 7.94 -11.77
C ASP A 334 -10.33 6.61 -11.23
N MET A 335 -8.99 6.46 -11.19
CA MET A 335 -8.33 5.26 -10.66
C MET A 335 -8.27 5.22 -9.13
N ALA A 336 -8.09 6.36 -8.47
CA ALA A 336 -8.08 6.46 -7.00
C ALA A 336 -9.49 6.25 -6.42
N ASN A 337 -10.51 6.73 -7.13
CA ASN A 337 -11.90 6.64 -6.68
C ASN A 337 -12.61 5.35 -7.11
N ASN A 338 -11.98 4.51 -7.94
CA ASN A 338 -12.51 3.20 -8.31
C ASN A 338 -12.19 2.12 -7.26
N GLU A 339 -13.13 1.92 -6.33
CA GLU A 339 -13.07 0.92 -5.25
C GLU A 339 -12.73 -0.50 -5.77
N THR A 340 -13.17 -0.85 -6.98
CA THR A 340 -12.91 -2.19 -7.54
C THR A 340 -11.43 -2.36 -7.90
N MET A 341 -10.82 -1.33 -8.51
CA MET A 341 -9.39 -1.36 -8.83
C MET A 341 -8.56 -1.37 -7.55
N PHE A 342 -8.93 -0.56 -6.56
CA PHE A 342 -8.31 -0.56 -5.25
C PHE A 342 -8.35 -1.95 -4.60
N MET A 343 -9.52 -2.57 -4.50
CA MET A 343 -9.65 -3.90 -3.89
C MET A 343 -8.84 -4.97 -4.62
N PHE A 344 -8.76 -4.89 -5.95
CA PHE A 344 -8.03 -5.88 -6.74
C PHE A 344 -6.51 -5.69 -6.68
N PHE A 345 -6.00 -4.47 -6.89
CA PHE A 345 -4.57 -4.23 -6.98
C PHE A 345 -3.89 -4.01 -5.62
N GLU A 346 -4.60 -3.49 -4.62
CA GLU A 346 -4.06 -3.35 -3.26
C GLU A 346 -4.40 -4.59 -2.42
N ALA A 347 -5.69 -4.81 -2.17
CA ALA A 347 -6.10 -5.74 -1.13
C ALA A 347 -5.89 -7.21 -1.50
N LEU A 348 -6.27 -7.59 -2.72
CA LEU A 348 -6.10 -8.97 -3.18
C LEU A 348 -4.61 -9.33 -3.32
N MET A 349 -3.79 -8.44 -3.89
CA MET A 349 -2.37 -8.72 -4.11
C MET A 349 -1.61 -8.94 -2.78
N VAL A 350 -1.83 -8.06 -1.79
CA VAL A 350 -1.16 -8.19 -0.48
C VAL A 350 -1.73 -9.35 0.34
N SER A 351 -3.03 -9.59 0.29
CA SER A 351 -3.65 -10.73 1.00
C SER A 351 -3.16 -12.06 0.44
N LEU A 352 -3.05 -12.21 -0.88
CA LEU A 352 -2.48 -13.40 -1.51
C LEU A 352 -0.99 -13.59 -1.18
N ALA A 353 -0.19 -12.52 -1.22
CA ALA A 353 1.22 -12.58 -0.84
C ALA A 353 1.39 -13.02 0.62
N THR A 354 0.59 -12.43 1.52
CA THR A 354 0.59 -12.77 2.95
C THR A 354 0.14 -14.22 3.17
N LEU A 355 -0.94 -14.65 2.51
CA LEU A 355 -1.46 -16.02 2.61
C LEU A 355 -0.40 -17.05 2.17
N LEU A 356 0.27 -16.81 1.05
CA LEU A 356 1.32 -17.69 0.53
C LEU A 356 2.47 -17.83 1.55
N MET A 357 2.91 -16.72 2.13
CA MET A 357 3.97 -16.70 3.13
C MET A 357 3.56 -17.28 4.48
N THR A 358 2.27 -17.25 4.82
CA THR A 358 1.71 -17.92 6.01
C THR A 358 1.62 -19.44 5.79
N ILE A 359 1.16 -19.90 4.61
CA ILE A 359 1.07 -21.34 4.28
C ILE A 359 2.46 -21.96 4.17
N PHE A 360 3.35 -21.32 3.41
CA PHE A 360 4.73 -21.78 3.18
C PHE A 360 5.70 -21.11 4.14
N HIS A 361 5.35 -21.05 5.42
CA HIS A 361 6.14 -20.36 6.43
C HIS A 361 7.60 -20.86 6.47
N PRO A 362 8.62 -19.97 6.42
CA PRO A 362 10.02 -20.34 6.32
C PRO A 362 10.47 -21.27 7.46
N GLY A 363 9.96 -21.05 8.66
CA GLY A 363 10.24 -21.88 9.82
C GLY A 363 9.83 -23.36 9.70
N PHE A 364 8.78 -23.68 8.94
CA PHE A 364 8.41 -25.08 8.66
C PHE A 364 9.24 -25.65 7.50
N SER A 365 9.53 -24.81 6.51
CA SER A 365 10.31 -25.15 5.32
C SER A 365 11.76 -25.50 5.66
N TYR A 366 12.40 -24.76 6.57
CA TYR A 366 13.76 -25.06 7.06
C TYR A 366 13.79 -26.13 8.15
N GLY A 367 12.70 -26.26 8.93
CA GLY A 367 12.57 -27.18 10.04
C GLY A 367 12.99 -26.57 11.38
N ARG A 368 12.27 -26.93 12.46
CA ARG A 368 12.39 -26.35 13.83
C ARG A 368 13.79 -26.31 14.45
N LYS A 369 14.76 -27.08 13.92
CA LYS A 369 16.14 -27.16 14.45
C LYS A 369 17.20 -26.52 13.55
N ALA A 370 16.82 -26.06 12.36
CA ALA A 370 17.76 -25.41 11.44
C ALA A 370 17.97 -23.95 11.86
N TYR A 371 19.06 -23.69 12.60
CA TYR A 371 19.56 -22.32 12.76
C TYR A 371 20.40 -21.99 11.54
N ILE A 372 19.91 -21.09 10.68
CA ILE A 372 20.68 -20.55 9.57
C ILE A 372 21.35 -19.29 10.10
N PRO A 373 22.64 -19.32 10.46
CA PRO A 373 23.34 -18.14 10.95
C PRO A 373 23.43 -17.13 9.82
N VAL A 374 22.57 -16.12 9.91
CA VAL A 374 22.67 -14.94 9.07
C VAL A 374 23.53 -13.94 9.84
N GLU A 375 24.86 -14.08 9.74
CA GLU A 375 25.80 -13.22 10.46
C GLU A 375 25.71 -11.77 9.97
N MET A 376 25.22 -10.87 10.83
CA MET A 376 25.08 -9.44 10.54
C MET A 376 26.41 -8.66 10.50
N ASN A 377 27.53 -9.29 10.85
CA ASN A 377 28.83 -8.62 10.93
C ASN A 377 29.53 -8.55 9.56
N ILE A 378 29.38 -7.40 8.88
CA ILE A 378 29.94 -7.14 7.54
C ILE A 378 31.45 -7.45 7.47
N ARG A 379 32.23 -7.07 8.49
CA ARG A 379 33.69 -7.32 8.55
C ARG A 379 34.05 -8.81 8.66
N LYS A 380 33.35 -9.59 9.48
CA LYS A 380 33.61 -11.04 9.61
C LYS A 380 33.22 -11.80 8.34
N SER A 381 32.16 -11.35 7.65
CA SER A 381 31.77 -11.91 6.35
C SER A 381 32.80 -11.63 5.23
N LEU A 382 33.58 -10.54 5.35
CA LEU A 382 34.67 -10.20 4.43
C LEU A 382 35.84 -11.16 4.58
N THR A 383 36.24 -11.45 5.82
CA THR A 383 37.31 -12.40 6.12
C THR A 383 36.93 -13.84 5.75
N LEU A 384 35.70 -14.28 6.05
CA LEU A 384 35.21 -15.61 5.65
C LEU A 384 35.19 -15.81 4.12
N LYS A 385 34.83 -14.78 3.34
CA LYS A 385 34.90 -14.84 1.87
C LYS A 385 36.34 -14.97 1.39
N SER A 386 37.27 -14.22 1.97
CA SER A 386 38.70 -14.31 1.61
C SER A 386 39.25 -15.70 1.88
N GLU A 387 38.91 -16.29 3.03
CA GLU A 387 39.35 -17.63 3.40
C GLU A 387 38.72 -18.71 2.52
N HIS A 388 37.41 -18.65 2.26
CA HIS A 388 36.75 -19.63 1.41
C HIS A 388 37.28 -19.61 -0.03
N PHE A 389 37.45 -18.43 -0.65
CA PHE A 389 38.05 -18.33 -1.99
C PHE A 389 39.50 -18.83 -2.00
N ARG A 390 40.26 -18.59 -0.93
CA ARG A 390 41.64 -19.06 -0.79
C ARG A 390 41.70 -20.59 -0.65
N ASN A 391 40.73 -21.19 0.04
CA ASN A 391 40.64 -22.65 0.19
C ASN A 391 40.19 -23.31 -1.13
N VAL A 392 39.19 -22.78 -1.82
CA VAL A 392 38.76 -23.28 -3.15
C VAL A 392 39.89 -23.15 -4.19
N ALA A 393 40.64 -22.06 -4.17
CA ALA A 393 41.82 -21.90 -5.03
C ALA A 393 42.94 -22.89 -4.68
N ARG A 394 43.10 -23.24 -3.40
CA ARG A 394 44.09 -24.22 -2.94
C ARG A 394 43.69 -25.64 -3.36
N ASP A 395 42.42 -26.00 -3.22
CA ASP A 395 41.91 -27.33 -3.61
C ASP A 395 42.01 -27.55 -5.12
N LYS A 396 41.69 -26.53 -5.92
CA LYS A 396 41.91 -26.58 -7.38
C LYS A 396 43.38 -26.71 -7.76
N LYS A 397 44.28 -26.08 -7.00
CA LYS A 397 45.72 -26.20 -7.24
C LYS A 397 46.21 -27.61 -6.92
N LEU A 398 45.72 -28.21 -5.83
CA LEU A 398 46.01 -29.59 -5.46
C LEU A 398 45.48 -30.61 -6.49
N GLU A 399 44.30 -30.39 -7.07
CA GLU A 399 43.79 -31.24 -8.17
C GLU A 399 44.70 -31.19 -9.41
N VAL A 400 45.14 -29.98 -9.82
CA VAL A 400 46.05 -29.80 -10.97
C VAL A 400 47.43 -30.41 -10.71
N ASP A 401 47.95 -30.26 -9.49
CA ASP A 401 49.25 -30.83 -9.09
C ASP A 401 49.18 -32.38 -9.03
N CYS A 402 48.03 -32.97 -8.68
CA CYS A 402 47.82 -34.43 -8.74
C CYS A 402 47.65 -34.98 -10.16
N GLU A 403 47.02 -34.23 -11.07
CA GLU A 403 46.90 -34.63 -12.48
C GLU A 403 48.27 -34.62 -13.18
N THR A 404 49.09 -33.59 -12.95
CA THR A 404 50.45 -33.51 -13.50
C THR A 404 51.39 -34.59 -12.96
N PHE A 405 51.25 -34.97 -11.68
CA PHE A 405 52.05 -36.05 -11.10
C PHE A 405 51.69 -37.44 -11.65
N ASN A 406 50.44 -37.65 -12.09
CA ASN A 406 50.03 -38.92 -12.71
C ASN A 406 50.50 -39.03 -14.17
N ASP A 407 50.53 -37.92 -14.92
CA ASP A 407 51.06 -37.92 -16.29
C ASP A 407 52.57 -38.20 -16.33
N ASP A 408 53.36 -37.65 -15.39
CA ASP A 408 54.82 -37.91 -15.30
C ASP A 408 55.17 -39.34 -14.84
N SER A 409 54.20 -40.11 -14.31
CA SER A 409 54.40 -41.50 -13.88
C SER A 409 53.98 -42.55 -14.93
N SER A 410 53.54 -42.07 -16.10
CA SER A 410 52.99 -42.88 -17.20
C SER A 410 53.94 -43.00 -18.41
N GLU A 411 55.09 -42.33 -18.40
CA GLU A 411 56.23 -42.52 -19.31
C GLU A 411 57.33 -43.36 -18.64
#